data_AF-A0A5C2HLS6-F1
#
_entry.id   AF-A0A5C2HLS6-F1
#
_cell.length_a   1.000
_cell.length_b   1.000
_cell.length_c   1.000
_cell.angle_alpha   90.00
_cell.angle_beta   90.00
_cell.angle_gamma   90.00
#
_symmetry.space_group_name_H-M   'P 1'
#
loop_
_entity.id
_entity.type
_entity.pdbx_description
1 polymer ?
#
loop_
_entity_poly.entity_id
_entity_poly.type
_entity_poly.pdbx_seq_one_letter_code
_entity_poly.pdbx_strand_id
1 'polypeptide(L)'
;MARAFISLIVIIVLLIFASQNMEEAEIHVVTGKPMAIPMILIIAVSFICGYAVAMFSCIIITARKRKSRDGDNKLPRRYPR
;
A
#
# COMPACT_ATOMS: atom_id res chain seq x y z
N MET A 1 17.52 22.20 7.33
CA MET A 1 18.75 21.52 6.89
C MET A 1 18.72 20.02 7.13
N ALA A 2 18.60 19.54 8.37
CA ALA A 2 18.62 18.10 8.68
C ALA A 2 17.62 17.24 7.87
N ARG A 3 16.38 17.71 7.68
CA ARG A 3 15.38 16.99 6.87
C ARG A 3 15.80 16.79 5.41
N ALA A 4 16.43 17.78 4.79
CA ALA A 4 16.92 17.68 3.41
C ALA A 4 18.10 16.71 3.32
N PHE A 5 19.00 16.74 4.32
CA PHE A 5 20.13 15.81 4.38
C PHE A 5 19.67 14.36 4.60
N ILE A 6 18.71 14.12 5.50
CA ILE A 6 18.09 12.81 5.71
C ILE A 6 17.40 12.34 4.42
N SER A 7 16.62 13.20 3.77
CA SER A 7 15.97 12.87 2.50
C SER A 7 17.00 12.50 1.42
N LEU A 8 18.13 13.21 1.34
CA LEU A 8 19.19 12.92 0.39
C LEU A 8 19.82 11.55 0.66
N ILE A 9 20.13 11.24 1.92
CA ILE A 9 20.65 9.92 2.32
C ILE A 9 19.67 8.82 1.92
N VAL A 10 18.39 9.00 2.22
CA VAL A 10 17.34 8.02 1.88
C VAL A 10 17.27 7.81 0.37
N ILE A 11 17.31 8.87 -0.44
CA ILE A 11 17.30 8.77 -1.91
C ILE A 11 18.53 8.04 -2.42
N ILE A 12 19.73 8.34 -1.92
CA ILE A 12 20.97 7.67 -2.32
C ILE A 12 20.91 6.18 -1.98
N VAL A 13 20.46 5.83 -0.78
CA VAL A 13 20.30 4.44 -0.35
C VAL A 13 19.30 3.71 -1.24
N LEU A 14 18.16 4.34 -1.57
CA LEU A 14 17.18 3.77 -2.50
C LEU A 14 17.76 3.56 -3.91
N LEU A 15 18.59 4.49 -4.39
CA LEU A 15 19.26 4.36 -5.69
C LEU A 15 20.23 3.18 -5.71
N ILE A 16 21.04 3.03 -4.67
CA ILE A 16 21.98 1.90 -4.52
C ILE A 16 21.20 0.60 -4.46
N PHE A 17 20.14 0.55 -3.64
CA PHE A 17 19.26 -0.61 -3.54
C PHE A 17 18.66 -0.98 -4.90
N ALA A 18 18.12 -0.01 -5.65
CA ALA A 18 17.56 -0.25 -6.97
C ALA A 18 18.61 -0.77 -7.96
N SER A 19 19.81 -0.18 -7.95
CA SER A 19 20.93 -0.60 -8.80
C SER A 19 21.36 -2.05 -8.52
N GLN A 20 21.42 -2.44 -7.25
CA GLN A 20 21.78 -3.81 -6.85
C GLN A 20 20.68 -4.84 -7.18
N ASN A 21 19.42 -4.43 -7.28
CA ASN A 21 18.29 -5.30 -7.58
C ASN A 21 17.85 -5.23 -9.07
N MET A 22 18.76 -4.85 -9.95
CA MET A 22 18.57 -4.93 -11.41
C MET A 22 18.77 -6.35 -11.95
N GLU A 23 19.30 -7.27 -11.14
CA GLU A 23 19.40 -8.68 -11.51
C GLU A 23 18.01 -9.25 -11.82
N GLU A 24 17.95 -10.02 -12.90
CA GLU A 24 16.72 -10.60 -13.40
C GLU A 24 16.33 -11.79 -12.52
N ALA A 25 15.09 -11.79 -12.04
CA ALA A 25 14.48 -12.94 -11.41
C ALA A 25 13.56 -13.65 -12.41
N GLU A 26 13.66 -14.98 -12.46
CA GLU A 26 12.76 -15.80 -13.26
C GLU A 26 11.42 -15.97 -12.56
N ILE A 27 10.37 -15.43 -13.18
CA ILE A 27 9.00 -15.60 -12.71
C ILE A 27 8.36 -16.74 -13.50
N HIS A 28 8.04 -17.81 -12.79
CA HIS A 28 7.25 -18.93 -13.31
C HIS A 28 5.76 -18.62 -13.14
N VAL A 29 5.14 -18.18 -14.22
CA VAL A 29 3.69 -18.00 -14.30
C VAL A 29 2.99 -19.35 -14.44
N VAL A 30 1.75 -19.46 -13.92
CA VAL A 30 0.94 -20.71 -13.94
C VAL A 30 0.75 -21.25 -15.37
N THR A 31 0.76 -20.37 -16.36
CA THR A 31 0.72 -20.72 -17.78
C THR A 31 1.72 -19.88 -18.56
N GLY A 32 2.59 -20.51 -19.35
CA GLY A 32 3.52 -19.81 -20.25
C GLY A 32 4.99 -20.14 -20.01
N LYS A 33 5.87 -19.42 -20.71
CA LYS A 33 7.33 -19.50 -20.52
C LYS A 33 7.76 -18.65 -19.32
N PRO A 34 8.83 -19.03 -18.61
CA PRO A 34 9.42 -18.19 -17.57
C PRO A 34 9.76 -16.82 -18.13
N MET A 35 9.40 -15.76 -17.39
CA MET A 35 9.74 -14.39 -17.75
C MET A 35 10.82 -13.89 -16.80
N ALA A 36 11.94 -13.45 -17.37
CA ALA A 36 12.99 -12.79 -16.62
C ALA A 36 12.60 -11.32 -16.41
N ILE A 37 12.43 -10.92 -15.15
CA ILE A 37 12.02 -9.56 -14.79
C ILE A 37 12.98 -9.03 -13.73
N PRO A 38 13.45 -7.78 -13.83
CA PRO A 38 14.26 -7.15 -12.79
C PRO A 38 13.59 -7.24 -11.42
N MET A 39 14.32 -7.73 -10.41
CA MET A 39 13.85 -7.88 -9.03
C MET A 39 13.21 -6.59 -8.48
N ILE A 40 13.79 -5.43 -8.80
CA ILE A 40 13.26 -4.13 -8.39
C ILE A 40 11.81 -3.88 -8.84
N LEU A 41 11.41 -4.37 -10.01
CA LEU A 41 10.03 -4.23 -10.49
C LEU A 41 9.06 -5.07 -9.67
N ILE A 42 9.46 -6.28 -9.29
CA ILE A 42 8.67 -7.17 -8.42
C ILE A 42 8.46 -6.50 -7.05
N ILE A 43 9.52 -5.93 -6.49
CA ILE A 43 9.48 -5.20 -5.21
C ILE A 43 8.58 -3.96 -5.33
N ALA A 44 8.72 -3.18 -6.40
CA ALA A 44 7.91 -1.97 -6.59
C ALA A 44 6.42 -2.31 -6.73
N VAL A 45 6.07 -3.30 -7.55
CA VAL A 45 4.68 -3.71 -7.77
C VAL A 45 4.07 -4.28 -6.49
N SER A 46 4.79 -5.14 -5.75
CA SER A 46 4.28 -5.69 -4.50
C SER A 46 4.02 -4.62 -3.44
N PHE A 47 4.90 -3.62 -3.34
CA PHE A 47 4.70 -2.47 -2.44
C PHE A 47 3.47 -1.64 -2.82
N ILE A 48 3.31 -1.32 -4.11
CA ILE A 48 2.16 -0.55 -4.61
C ILE A 48 0.85 -1.31 -4.36
N CYS A 49 0.82 -2.62 -4.65
CA CYS A 49 -0.35 -3.46 -4.38
C CYS A 49 -0.69 -3.48 -2.87
N GLY A 50 0.30 -3.66 -1.99
CA GLY A 50 0.09 -3.63 -0.55
C GLY A 50 -0.46 -2.28 -0.07
N TYR A 51 0.11 -1.17 -0.54
CA TYR A 51 -0.37 0.17 -0.22
C TYR A 51 -1.81 0.41 -0.71
N ALA A 52 -2.14 -0.03 -1.93
CA ALA A 52 -3.49 0.07 -2.47
C ALA A 52 -4.50 -0.70 -1.60
N VAL A 53 -4.19 -1.94 -1.22
CA VAL A 53 -5.06 -2.77 -0.35
C VAL A 53 -5.26 -2.11 1.01
N ALA A 54 -4.20 -1.55 1.62
CA ALA A 54 -4.29 -0.83 2.87
C ALA A 54 -5.19 0.42 2.76
N MET A 55 -5.00 1.21 1.70
CA MET A 55 -5.84 2.38 1.41
C MET A 55 -7.32 2.01 1.25
N PHE A 56 -7.63 1.00 0.43
CA PHE A 56 -9.00 0.52 0.26
C PHE A 56 -9.60 0.03 1.58
N SER A 57 -8.84 -0.71 2.37
CA SER A 57 -9.28 -1.21 3.68
C SER A 57 -9.62 -0.05 4.64
N CYS A 58 -8.75 0.97 4.72
CA CYS A 58 -9.00 2.16 5.52
C CYS A 58 -10.25 2.93 5.07
N ILE A 59 -10.47 3.08 3.76
CA ILE A 59 -11.66 3.74 3.20
C ILE A 59 -12.92 2.97 3.60
N ILE A 60 -12.93 1.65 3.42
CA ILE A 60 -14.10 0.79 3.74
C ILE A 60 -14.42 0.85 5.24
N ILE A 61 -13.41 0.74 6.12
CA ILE A 61 -13.60 0.81 7.57
C ILE A 61 -14.17 2.18 7.96
N THR A 62 -13.65 3.26 7.39
CA THR A 62 -14.12 4.63 7.67
C THR A 62 -15.55 4.85 7.19
N ALA A 63 -15.89 4.34 6.00
CA ALA A 63 -17.24 4.41 5.44
C ALA A 63 -18.25 3.62 6.31
N ARG A 64 -17.90 2.41 6.76
CA ARG A 64 -18.74 1.61 7.67
C ARG A 64 -18.95 2.31 9.02
N LYS A 65 -17.90 2.89 9.61
CA LYS A 65 -18.00 3.66 10.85
C LYS A 65 -18.93 4.88 10.71
N ARG A 66 -18.88 5.59 9.58
CA ARG A 66 -19.82 6.70 9.30
C ARG A 66 -21.28 6.22 9.22
N LYS A 67 -21.54 5.13 8.49
CA LYS A 67 -22.90 4.57 8.35
C LYS A 67 -23.50 4.15 9.71
N SER A 68 -22.69 3.59 10.61
CA SER A 68 -23.15 3.21 11.96
C SER A 68 -23.55 4.40 12.82
N ARG A 69 -22.84 5.53 12.73
CA ARG A 69 -23.18 6.76 13.48
C ARG A 69 -24.46 7.43 12.96
N ASP A 70 -24.68 7.39 11.65
CA ASP A 70 -25.87 7.98 11.03
C ASP A 70 -27.15 7.16 11.29
N GLY A 71 -27.02 5.85 11.49
CA GLY A 71 -28.14 4.98 11.89
C GLY A 71 -28.56 5.18 13.36
N ASP A 72 -27.62 5.42 14.25
CA ASP A 72 -27.87 5.64 15.69
C ASP A 72 -28.57 6.98 15.95
N ASN A 73 -28.22 8.03 15.20
CA ASN A 73 -28.86 9.35 15.31
C ASN A 73 -30.28 9.41 14.73
N LYS A 74 -30.74 8.38 14.01
CA LYS A 74 -32.10 8.29 13.44
C LYS A 74 -33.06 7.45 14.29
N LEU A 75 -32.59 6.80 15.35
CA LEU A 75 -33.48 6.16 16.31
C LEU A 75 -34.11 7.26 17.18
N PRO A 76 -35.44 7.47 17.14
CA PRO A 76 -36.07 8.41 18.04
C PRO A 76 -35.77 7.94 19.47
N ARG A 77 -35.09 8.79 20.26
CA ARG A 77 -34.93 8.56 21.69
C ARG A 77 -36.34 8.46 22.27
N ARG A 78 -36.84 7.24 22.44
CA ARG A 78 -38.02 6.98 23.25
C ARG A 78 -37.65 7.42 24.66
N TYR A 79 -38.20 8.56 25.07
CA TYR A 79 -38.16 9.00 26.45
C TYR A 79 -38.85 7.95 27.32
N PRO A 80 -38.23 7.48 28.42
CA PRO A 80 -38.96 6.73 29.43
C PRO A 80 -39.89 7.71 30.17
N ARG A 81 -41.16 7.31 30.31
CA ARG A 81 -42.13 7.97 31.20
C ARG A 81 -41.88 7.53 32.63
#